data_AF-A0A4Y2P0Z4-F1
#
_entry.id   AF-A0A4Y2P0Z4-F1
#
_cell.length_a   1.000
_cell.length_b   1.000
_cell.length_c   1.000
_cell.angle_alpha   90.00
_cell.angle_beta   90.00
_cell.angle_gamma   90.00
#
_symmetry.space_group_name_H-M   'P 1'
#
loop_
_entity.id
_entity.type
_entity.pdbx_description
1 polymer ?
#
loop_
_entity_poly.entity_id
_entity_poly.type
_entity_poly.pdbx_seq_one_letter_code
_entity_poly.pdbx_strand_id
1 'polypeptide(L)'
;MKLFPCLKVLVSTEQLLSLVEGNKFPVRSGIIDILKLITVDSKFCNGVKEDQCKSLILMSRELHYLLTTVAGDFECGYALSRNLTVEKARVIMKDLLSADSSFKMEDFDTVFKHSLTLFKKHPKWGVKCLYLPEGTSALASSPSQIEYISALEATQAAKSLWCRIRLSIASTVTKILIMLAVGLLLFLLFLFVKYWKKRREGQEKLFYEMVEKVIDILRDSGESSLGDSLSGSCKAVVNVRDALIPPKDRKAKLWLWDRVVSFIEENESRVSVEYQKINGEDFKVWRWNPSTTTENEGTKQGKVWQGQAFCSLGKGKNAAYTPTPCLKIRNMFDPEVEYGDDWQVSIRDAILEKCEGNNGIIHIAFDTTTNNEGCVFMLCNSLEAAGKAYNDLHGWWFDGKLVTVKYLKLSRYLERFPEAEQCTQPLKPSNNKRLSMSTPFFSSALERS
;
A
#
# COMPACT_ATOMS: atom_id res chain seq x y z
N MET A 1 -58.82 -62.73 -2.67
CA MET A 1 -57.76 -61.73 -2.37
C MET A 1 -56.67 -61.95 -3.41
N LYS A 2 -56.51 -60.98 -4.32
CA LYS A 2 -55.57 -61.01 -5.45
C LYS A 2 -54.14 -60.80 -4.94
N LEU A 3 -53.16 -61.50 -5.51
CA LEU A 3 -51.79 -61.00 -5.78
C LEU A 3 -50.97 -62.06 -6.54
N PHE A 4 -51.03 -61.96 -7.87
CA PHE A 4 -49.97 -62.22 -8.85
C PHE A 4 -49.80 -60.87 -9.62
N PRO A 5 -48.76 -60.60 -10.45
CA PRO A 5 -47.42 -61.17 -10.59
C PRO A 5 -46.35 -60.05 -10.78
N CYS A 6 -45.44 -59.80 -9.83
CA CYS A 6 -44.33 -58.81 -10.01
C CYS A 6 -42.94 -59.44 -10.20
N LEU A 7 -42.85 -60.76 -10.33
CA LEU A 7 -41.56 -61.47 -10.29
C LEU A 7 -40.92 -61.76 -11.67
N LYS A 8 -41.43 -61.20 -12.78
CA LYS A 8 -40.94 -61.52 -14.14
C LYS A 8 -40.13 -60.43 -14.86
N VAL A 9 -39.91 -59.26 -14.27
CA VAL A 9 -39.20 -58.14 -14.94
C VAL A 9 -37.71 -58.04 -14.56
N LEU A 10 -37.25 -58.82 -13.57
CA LEU A 10 -35.84 -58.84 -13.13
C LEU A 10 -34.87 -59.56 -14.09
N VAL A 11 -35.32 -60.03 -15.25
CA VAL A 11 -34.48 -60.76 -16.22
C VAL A 11 -33.87 -59.84 -17.30
N SER A 12 -34.28 -58.57 -17.42
CA SER A 12 -33.83 -57.72 -18.54
C SER A 12 -32.62 -56.82 -18.24
N THR A 13 -32.14 -56.72 -17.00
CA THR A 13 -31.01 -55.84 -16.67
C THR A 13 -29.66 -56.41 -17.08
N GLU A 14 -29.46 -57.74 -17.05
CA GLU A 14 -28.23 -58.36 -17.55
C GLU A 14 -28.17 -58.42 -19.08
N GLN A 15 -29.31 -58.54 -19.77
CA GLN A 15 -29.37 -58.47 -21.24
C GLN A 15 -29.12 -57.06 -21.80
N LEU A 16 -29.41 -56.00 -21.04
CA LEU A 16 -29.09 -54.63 -21.43
C LEU A 16 -27.63 -54.26 -21.18
N LEU A 17 -27.01 -54.83 -20.15
CA LEU A 17 -25.57 -54.69 -19.89
C LEU A 17 -24.73 -55.40 -20.97
N SER A 18 -25.16 -56.57 -21.45
CA SER A 18 -24.46 -57.29 -22.53
C SER A 18 -24.57 -56.61 -23.91
N LEU A 19 -25.64 -55.84 -24.16
CA LEU A 19 -25.77 -55.00 -25.37
C LEU A 19 -24.86 -53.76 -25.33
N VAL A 20 -24.50 -53.27 -24.13
CA VAL A 20 -23.61 -52.12 -23.94
C VAL A 20 -22.14 -52.54 -23.96
N GLU A 21 -21.79 -53.74 -23.50
CA GLU A 21 -20.42 -54.27 -23.57
C GLU A 21 -20.01 -54.77 -24.97
N GLY A 22 -20.97 -55.01 -25.86
CA GLY A 22 -20.72 -55.55 -27.21
C GLY A 22 -20.29 -54.54 -28.28
N ASN A 23 -20.45 -53.22 -28.06
CA ASN A 23 -20.14 -52.21 -29.09
C ASN A 23 -19.27 -51.08 -28.55
N LYS A 24 -18.04 -50.99 -29.07
CA LYS A 24 -17.09 -49.87 -28.88
C LYS A 24 -17.72 -48.53 -29.28
N PHE A 25 -18.36 -47.83 -28.34
CA PHE A 25 -18.69 -46.41 -28.50
C PHE A 25 -18.40 -45.63 -27.21
N PRO A 26 -17.79 -44.43 -27.32
CA PRO A 26 -17.36 -43.67 -26.14
C PRO A 26 -18.59 -43.11 -25.41
N VAL A 27 -18.65 -43.44 -24.13
CA VAL A 27 -19.71 -43.16 -23.16
C VAL A 27 -20.05 -41.66 -23.14
N ARG A 28 -21.28 -41.32 -23.58
CA ARG A 28 -21.85 -39.96 -23.55
C ARG A 28 -22.35 -39.61 -22.14
N SER A 29 -21.94 -38.45 -21.63
CA SER A 29 -22.45 -37.80 -20.41
C SER A 29 -23.98 -37.63 -20.35
N GLY A 30 -24.70 -37.77 -21.47
CA GLY A 30 -26.17 -37.75 -21.52
C GLY A 30 -26.85 -39.06 -21.12
N ILE A 31 -26.11 -40.16 -20.99
CA ILE A 31 -26.69 -41.46 -20.60
C ILE A 31 -27.24 -41.41 -19.16
N ILE A 32 -26.67 -40.59 -18.27
CA ILE A 32 -27.16 -40.45 -16.89
C ILE A 32 -28.50 -39.70 -16.83
N ASP A 33 -28.71 -38.70 -17.69
CA ASP A 33 -29.98 -37.98 -17.77
C ASP A 33 -31.05 -38.81 -18.51
N ILE A 34 -30.65 -39.66 -19.46
CA ILE A 34 -31.52 -40.64 -20.12
C ILE A 34 -31.88 -41.81 -19.17
N LEU A 35 -30.95 -42.28 -18.33
CA LEU A 35 -31.21 -43.28 -17.30
C LEU A 35 -32.12 -42.74 -16.18
N LYS A 36 -32.05 -41.43 -15.89
CA LYS A 36 -33.03 -40.74 -15.04
C LYS A 36 -34.41 -40.61 -15.70
N LEU A 37 -34.49 -40.57 -17.03
CA LEU A 37 -35.77 -40.62 -17.76
C LEU A 37 -36.40 -42.02 -17.72
N ILE A 38 -35.58 -43.08 -17.84
CA ILE A 38 -36.04 -44.48 -17.80
C ILE A 38 -36.53 -44.90 -16.40
N THR A 39 -35.97 -44.34 -15.32
CA THR A 39 -36.49 -44.55 -13.95
C THR A 39 -37.80 -43.80 -13.66
N VAL A 40 -38.29 -42.99 -14.61
CA VAL A 40 -39.48 -42.11 -14.51
C VAL A 40 -40.60 -42.58 -15.46
N ASP A 41 -40.67 -43.87 -15.78
CA ASP A 41 -41.75 -44.44 -16.60
C ASP A 41 -43.17 -44.13 -16.05
N SER A 42 -43.31 -43.89 -14.74
CA SER A 42 -44.62 -43.60 -14.11
C SER A 42 -45.15 -42.17 -14.31
N LYS A 43 -44.30 -41.17 -14.60
CA LYS A 43 -44.74 -39.77 -14.80
C LYS A 43 -44.69 -39.32 -16.26
N PHE A 44 -43.80 -39.88 -17.06
CA PHE A 44 -43.60 -39.47 -18.45
C PHE A 44 -44.77 -39.90 -19.35
N CYS A 45 -45.36 -41.06 -19.08
CA CYS A 45 -46.46 -41.62 -19.87
C CYS A 45 -47.84 -41.46 -19.21
N ASN A 46 -47.96 -40.55 -18.25
CA ASN A 46 -49.19 -40.36 -17.50
C ASN A 46 -50.29 -39.80 -18.42
N GLY A 47 -51.32 -40.62 -18.71
CA GLY A 47 -52.42 -40.28 -19.63
C GLY A 47 -52.24 -40.74 -21.09
N VAL A 48 -51.24 -41.59 -21.38
CA VAL A 48 -50.95 -42.13 -22.73
C VAL A 48 -51.07 -43.65 -22.74
N LYS A 49 -51.56 -44.23 -23.84
CA LYS A 49 -51.58 -45.69 -24.03
C LYS A 49 -50.16 -46.25 -24.03
N GLU A 50 -49.98 -47.46 -23.52
CA GLU A 50 -48.67 -48.11 -23.36
C GLU A 50 -47.87 -48.20 -24.68
N ASP A 51 -48.56 -48.41 -25.81
CA ASP A 51 -47.92 -48.42 -27.13
C ASP A 51 -47.43 -47.03 -27.58
N GLN A 52 -48.21 -45.97 -27.30
CA GLN A 52 -47.84 -44.59 -27.62
C GLN A 52 -46.77 -44.03 -26.67
N CYS A 53 -46.66 -44.58 -25.46
CA CYS A 53 -45.62 -44.25 -24.49
C CYS A 53 -44.21 -44.55 -25.05
N LYS A 54 -44.01 -45.71 -25.69
CA LYS A 54 -42.74 -46.08 -26.33
C LYS A 54 -42.35 -45.11 -27.45
N SER A 55 -43.32 -44.79 -28.32
CA SER A 55 -43.16 -43.80 -29.39
C SER A 55 -42.83 -42.40 -28.86
N LEU A 56 -43.42 -42.01 -27.72
CA LEU A 56 -43.19 -40.71 -27.08
C LEU A 56 -41.79 -40.57 -26.48
N ILE A 57 -41.30 -41.64 -25.84
CA ILE A 57 -39.93 -41.69 -25.30
C ILE A 57 -38.93 -41.61 -26.45
N LEU A 58 -39.12 -42.42 -27.50
CA LEU A 58 -38.28 -42.39 -28.70
C LEU A 58 -38.28 -40.99 -29.31
N MET A 59 -39.46 -40.38 -29.44
CA MET A 59 -39.58 -39.05 -30.03
C MET A 59 -38.83 -37.98 -29.25
N SER A 60 -38.98 -38.01 -27.93
CA SER A 60 -38.36 -37.03 -27.05
C SER A 60 -36.83 -37.19 -27.01
N ARG A 61 -36.33 -38.44 -27.08
CA ARG A 61 -34.90 -38.74 -27.17
C ARG A 61 -34.29 -38.19 -28.45
N GLU A 62 -34.88 -38.51 -29.60
CA GLU A 62 -34.36 -38.09 -30.90
C GLU A 62 -34.46 -36.56 -31.05
N LEU A 63 -35.53 -35.93 -30.56
CA LEU A 63 -35.68 -34.48 -30.60
C LEU A 63 -34.63 -33.79 -29.72
N HIS A 64 -34.39 -34.32 -28.52
CA HIS A 64 -33.32 -33.84 -27.65
C HIS A 64 -31.94 -34.00 -28.30
N TYR A 65 -31.68 -35.13 -28.96
CA TYR A 65 -30.43 -35.38 -29.67
C TYR A 65 -30.21 -34.40 -30.83
N LEU A 66 -31.25 -34.14 -31.63
CA LEU A 66 -31.21 -33.15 -32.70
C LEU A 66 -30.89 -31.75 -32.18
N LEU A 67 -31.60 -31.30 -31.15
CA LEU A 67 -31.43 -29.95 -30.58
C LEU A 67 -30.06 -29.75 -29.94
N THR A 68 -29.55 -30.77 -29.23
CA THR A 68 -28.21 -30.71 -28.63
C THR A 68 -27.12 -30.70 -29.69
N THR A 69 -27.31 -31.38 -30.82
CA THR A 69 -26.37 -31.38 -31.95
C THR A 69 -26.35 -30.02 -32.65
N VAL A 70 -27.52 -29.43 -32.94
CA VAL A 70 -27.62 -28.07 -33.52
C VAL A 70 -26.97 -27.02 -32.62
N ALA A 71 -27.22 -27.10 -31.31
CA ALA A 71 -26.56 -26.22 -30.34
C ALA A 71 -25.03 -26.45 -30.31
N GLY A 72 -24.58 -27.70 -30.48
CA GLY A 72 -23.18 -28.08 -30.66
C GLY A 72 -22.55 -27.40 -31.86
N ASP A 73 -23.16 -27.54 -33.03
CA ASP A 73 -22.65 -26.99 -34.29
C ASP A 73 -22.59 -25.46 -34.28
N PHE A 74 -23.57 -24.80 -33.64
CA PHE A 74 -23.54 -23.35 -33.44
C PHE A 74 -22.37 -22.92 -32.57
N GLU A 75 -22.16 -23.57 -31.41
CA GLU A 75 -21.03 -23.25 -30.52
C GLU A 75 -19.67 -23.57 -31.17
N CYS A 76 -19.63 -24.49 -32.12
CA CYS A 76 -18.44 -24.84 -32.90
C CYS A 76 -18.22 -23.93 -34.12
N GLY A 77 -19.17 -23.02 -34.43
CA GLY A 77 -19.10 -22.09 -35.55
C GLY A 77 -19.53 -22.66 -36.91
N TYR A 78 -20.19 -23.82 -36.93
CA TYR A 78 -20.71 -24.43 -38.16
C TYR A 78 -22.16 -24.03 -38.47
N ALA A 79 -22.95 -23.68 -37.45
CA ALA A 79 -24.35 -23.26 -37.61
C ALA A 79 -24.54 -21.76 -37.34
N LEU A 80 -25.55 -21.18 -37.99
CA LEU A 80 -25.90 -19.75 -37.89
C LEU A 80 -26.78 -19.44 -36.65
N SER A 81 -27.59 -20.40 -36.21
CA SER A 81 -28.50 -20.25 -35.07
C SER A 81 -28.38 -21.42 -34.11
N ARG A 82 -28.45 -21.11 -32.81
CA ARG A 82 -28.49 -22.12 -31.74
C ARG A 82 -29.87 -22.78 -31.60
N ASN A 83 -30.91 -22.09 -32.06
CA ASN A 83 -32.30 -22.54 -32.00
C ASN A 83 -32.76 -23.17 -33.32
N LEU A 84 -33.80 -23.99 -33.23
CA LEU A 84 -34.44 -24.65 -34.34
C LEU A 84 -35.94 -24.36 -34.30
N THR A 85 -36.49 -23.79 -35.37
CA THR A 85 -37.94 -23.53 -35.48
C THR A 85 -38.73 -24.83 -35.40
N VAL A 86 -39.91 -24.81 -34.77
CA VAL A 86 -40.75 -26.03 -34.60
C VAL A 86 -41.06 -26.69 -35.94
N GLU A 87 -41.29 -25.92 -37.00
CA GLU A 87 -41.58 -26.48 -38.33
C GLU A 87 -40.38 -27.24 -38.91
N LYS A 88 -39.18 -26.66 -38.86
CA LYS A 88 -37.95 -27.35 -39.28
C LYS A 88 -37.69 -28.59 -38.43
N ALA A 89 -37.90 -28.50 -37.12
CA ALA A 89 -37.77 -29.66 -36.23
C ALA A 89 -38.75 -30.76 -36.64
N ARG A 90 -40.00 -30.43 -36.92
CA ARG A 90 -41.03 -31.39 -37.36
C ARG A 90 -40.62 -32.13 -38.64
N VAL A 91 -40.15 -31.42 -39.65
CA VAL A 91 -39.70 -32.01 -40.93
C VAL A 91 -38.55 -32.99 -40.70
N ILE A 92 -37.50 -32.54 -40.01
CA ILE A 92 -36.31 -33.37 -39.75
C ILE A 92 -36.68 -34.63 -38.92
N MET A 93 -37.54 -34.47 -37.91
CA MET A 93 -37.95 -35.57 -37.05
C MET A 93 -38.83 -36.59 -37.79
N LYS A 94 -39.67 -36.13 -38.72
CA LYS A 94 -40.49 -37.00 -39.55
C LYS A 94 -39.62 -37.86 -40.47
N ASP A 95 -38.60 -37.25 -41.08
CA ASP A 95 -37.65 -37.97 -41.94
C ASP A 95 -36.84 -38.99 -41.13
N LEU A 96 -36.32 -38.62 -39.96
CA LEU A 96 -35.55 -39.51 -39.08
C LEU A 96 -36.36 -40.72 -38.61
N LEU A 97 -37.61 -40.52 -38.20
CA LEU A 97 -38.47 -41.61 -37.75
C LEU A 97 -39.04 -42.45 -38.90
N SER A 98 -39.12 -41.94 -40.12
CA SER A 98 -39.58 -42.71 -41.28
C SER A 98 -38.66 -43.88 -41.62
N ALA A 99 -37.39 -43.77 -41.24
CA ALA A 99 -36.40 -44.83 -41.39
C ALA A 99 -36.45 -45.88 -40.26
N ASP A 100 -37.17 -45.63 -39.17
CA ASP A 100 -37.23 -46.52 -38.01
C ASP A 100 -38.48 -47.40 -38.07
N SER A 101 -38.26 -48.72 -38.20
CA SER A 101 -39.33 -49.72 -38.28
C SER A 101 -40.14 -49.88 -36.99
N SER A 102 -39.66 -49.33 -35.86
CA SER A 102 -40.32 -49.41 -34.56
C SER A 102 -41.39 -48.32 -34.34
N PHE A 103 -41.47 -47.31 -35.21
CA PHE A 103 -42.37 -46.17 -35.06
C PHE A 103 -43.56 -46.22 -36.02
N LYS A 104 -44.79 -46.14 -35.49
CA LYS A 104 -46.01 -46.02 -36.31
C LYS A 104 -46.20 -44.57 -36.76
N MET A 105 -46.04 -44.32 -38.06
CA MET A 105 -46.12 -42.97 -38.62
C MET A 105 -47.51 -42.31 -38.46
N GLU A 106 -48.57 -43.11 -38.33
CA GLU A 106 -49.95 -42.66 -38.08
C GLU A 106 -50.08 -41.86 -36.77
N ASP A 107 -49.25 -42.17 -35.77
CA ASP A 107 -49.27 -41.51 -34.46
C ASP A 107 -48.33 -40.28 -34.40
N PHE A 108 -47.56 -39.98 -35.46
CA PHE A 108 -46.49 -38.97 -35.43
C PHE A 108 -46.96 -37.60 -34.93
N ASP A 109 -48.01 -37.05 -35.52
CA ASP A 109 -48.48 -35.70 -35.20
C ASP A 109 -49.00 -35.58 -33.77
N THR A 110 -49.64 -36.65 -33.27
CA THR A 110 -50.16 -36.72 -31.90
C THR A 110 -49.02 -36.82 -30.90
N VAL A 111 -48.05 -37.69 -31.17
CA VAL A 111 -46.88 -37.92 -30.31
C VAL A 111 -45.95 -36.70 -30.30
N PHE A 112 -45.73 -36.05 -31.45
CA PHE A 112 -44.92 -34.83 -31.56
C PHE A 112 -45.57 -33.65 -30.82
N LYS A 113 -46.89 -33.45 -30.94
CA LYS A 113 -47.58 -32.42 -30.14
C LYS A 113 -47.47 -32.72 -28.65
N HIS A 114 -47.61 -33.98 -28.24
CA HIS A 114 -47.49 -34.36 -26.84
C HIS A 114 -46.07 -34.12 -26.31
N SER A 115 -45.03 -34.48 -27.07
CA SER A 115 -43.64 -34.24 -26.64
C SER A 115 -43.37 -32.75 -26.40
N LEU A 116 -43.88 -31.85 -27.26
CA LEU A 116 -43.78 -30.40 -27.05
C LEU A 116 -44.51 -29.93 -25.78
N THR A 117 -45.71 -30.45 -25.50
CA THR A 117 -46.44 -30.11 -24.26
C THR A 117 -45.71 -30.60 -23.01
N LEU A 118 -45.04 -31.75 -23.09
CA LEU A 118 -44.20 -32.29 -22.02
C LEU A 118 -42.98 -31.40 -21.76
N PHE A 119 -42.27 -30.98 -22.80
CA PHE A 119 -41.16 -30.04 -22.67
C PHE A 119 -41.60 -28.68 -22.13
N LYS A 120 -42.79 -28.18 -22.51
CA LYS A 120 -43.38 -26.97 -21.93
C LYS A 120 -43.64 -27.12 -20.42
N LYS A 121 -44.16 -28.28 -19.99
CA LYS A 121 -44.46 -28.56 -18.58
C LYS A 121 -43.20 -28.76 -17.73
N HIS A 122 -42.11 -29.23 -18.34
CA HIS A 122 -40.87 -29.59 -17.65
C HIS A 122 -39.63 -28.89 -18.25
N PRO A 123 -39.44 -27.58 -18.00
CA PRO A 123 -38.32 -26.81 -18.56
C PRO A 123 -36.93 -27.26 -18.06
N LYS A 124 -36.89 -28.06 -16.99
CA LYS A 124 -35.64 -28.64 -16.43
C LYS A 124 -35.09 -29.80 -17.27
N TRP A 125 -35.82 -30.30 -18.26
CA TRP A 125 -35.40 -31.43 -19.11
C TRP A 125 -34.47 -31.05 -20.26
N GLY A 126 -33.88 -29.85 -20.20
CA GLY A 126 -32.81 -29.44 -21.10
C GLY A 126 -33.25 -28.98 -22.49
N VAL A 127 -34.56 -28.79 -22.71
CA VAL A 127 -35.13 -28.16 -23.90
C VAL A 127 -35.88 -26.90 -23.48
N LYS A 128 -35.46 -25.76 -24.02
CA LYS A 128 -36.11 -24.45 -23.85
C LYS A 128 -37.03 -24.19 -25.03
N CYS A 129 -38.31 -24.02 -24.75
CA CYS A 129 -39.28 -23.57 -25.74
C CYS A 129 -39.21 -22.04 -25.85
N LEU A 130 -39.01 -21.53 -27.06
CA LEU A 130 -39.03 -20.12 -27.39
C LEU A 130 -40.40 -19.79 -27.99
N TYR A 131 -40.94 -18.62 -27.64
CA TYR A 131 -42.26 -18.16 -28.05
C TYR A 131 -42.11 -16.87 -28.87
N LEU A 132 -42.95 -16.69 -29.87
CA LEU A 132 -43.10 -15.35 -30.48
C LEU A 132 -44.01 -14.52 -29.56
N PRO A 133 -43.64 -13.29 -29.19
CA PRO A 133 -44.64 -12.32 -28.78
C PRO A 133 -45.43 -11.93 -30.04
N GLU A 134 -46.75 -12.17 -30.05
CA GLU A 134 -47.60 -11.50 -31.04
C GLU A 134 -47.47 -9.99 -30.82
N GLY A 135 -47.17 -9.27 -31.92
CA GLY A 135 -46.62 -7.94 -31.89
C GLY A 135 -47.48 -6.90 -31.17
N THR A 136 -46.79 -5.87 -30.68
CA THR A 136 -47.26 -4.50 -30.47
C THR A 136 -48.59 -4.17 -31.15
N SER A 137 -49.68 -4.20 -30.40
CA SER A 137 -50.77 -3.24 -30.51
C SER A 137 -51.50 -3.13 -29.16
N ALA A 138 -51.79 -1.88 -28.81
CA ALA A 138 -52.29 -1.42 -27.53
C ALA A 138 -53.65 -2.03 -27.13
N LEU A 139 -53.91 -2.04 -25.82
CA LEU A 139 -55.22 -2.27 -25.18
C LEU A 139 -56.00 -3.51 -25.66
N ALA A 140 -55.81 -4.64 -24.99
CA ALA A 140 -56.88 -5.65 -24.89
C ALA A 140 -56.74 -6.45 -23.58
N SER A 141 -57.70 -6.22 -22.70
CA SER A 141 -58.01 -7.00 -21.51
C SER A 141 -58.67 -8.34 -21.90
N SER A 142 -58.01 -9.48 -21.69
CA SER A 142 -58.62 -10.79 -21.37
C SER A 142 -57.54 -11.89 -21.25
N PRO A 143 -57.65 -12.84 -20.29
CA PRO A 143 -56.68 -13.91 -20.09
C PRO A 143 -57.00 -15.13 -20.96
N SER A 144 -56.54 -15.13 -22.22
CA SER A 144 -56.43 -16.35 -23.03
C SER A 144 -55.57 -16.13 -24.28
N GLN A 145 -54.33 -15.65 -24.10
CA GLN A 145 -53.36 -15.62 -25.20
C GLN A 145 -52.72 -17.01 -25.37
N ILE A 146 -52.99 -17.65 -26.51
CA ILE A 146 -52.41 -18.94 -26.89
C ILE A 146 -50.93 -18.71 -27.24
N GLU A 147 -50.06 -19.00 -26.28
CA GLU A 147 -48.61 -18.87 -26.41
C GLU A 147 -48.06 -19.98 -27.35
N TYR A 148 -47.90 -19.65 -28.64
CA TYR A 148 -47.40 -20.59 -29.66
C TYR A 148 -45.88 -20.75 -29.56
N ILE A 149 -45.41 -22.00 -29.46
CA ILE A 149 -43.97 -22.33 -29.45
C ILE A 149 -43.43 -22.10 -30.87
N SER A 150 -42.55 -21.12 -31.02
CA SER A 150 -41.97 -20.73 -32.31
C SER A 150 -40.69 -21.48 -32.63
N ALA A 151 -39.85 -21.70 -31.62
CA ALA A 151 -38.58 -22.40 -31.76
C ALA A 151 -38.21 -23.19 -30.50
N LEU A 152 -37.27 -24.12 -30.66
CA LEU A 152 -36.75 -25.00 -29.64
C LEU A 152 -35.24 -24.79 -29.54
N GLU A 153 -34.72 -24.77 -28.33
CA GLU A 153 -33.29 -24.60 -28.05
C GLU A 153 -32.84 -25.60 -26.98
N ALA A 154 -31.71 -26.28 -27.18
CA ALA A 154 -31.14 -27.13 -26.13
C ALA A 154 -30.34 -26.29 -25.12
N THR A 155 -30.49 -26.60 -23.84
CA THR A 155 -29.69 -25.95 -22.78
C THR A 155 -28.23 -26.39 -22.84
N GLN A 156 -27.98 -27.63 -23.24
CA GLN A 156 -26.65 -28.20 -23.40
C GLN A 156 -26.35 -28.49 -24.87
N ALA A 157 -25.09 -28.26 -25.25
CA ALA A 157 -24.61 -28.45 -26.62
C ALA A 157 -23.74 -29.71 -26.70
N ALA A 158 -24.12 -30.64 -27.57
CA ALA A 158 -23.34 -31.82 -27.88
C ALA A 158 -22.23 -31.47 -28.88
N LYS A 159 -21.06 -31.08 -28.37
CA LYS A 159 -19.89 -30.72 -29.20
C LYS A 159 -19.05 -31.92 -29.57
N SER A 160 -18.52 -31.93 -30.79
CA SER A 160 -17.50 -32.90 -31.23
C SER A 160 -16.20 -32.78 -30.42
N LEU A 161 -15.43 -33.87 -30.32
CA LEU A 161 -14.15 -33.88 -29.59
C LEU A 161 -13.18 -32.83 -30.13
N TRP A 162 -13.09 -32.71 -31.46
CA TRP A 162 -12.22 -31.73 -32.10
C TRP A 162 -12.61 -30.29 -31.76
N CYS A 163 -13.91 -29.98 -31.78
CA CYS A 163 -14.40 -28.67 -31.40
C CYS A 163 -14.09 -28.34 -29.93
N ARG A 164 -14.28 -29.30 -29.02
CA ARG A 164 -13.93 -29.13 -27.59
C ARG A 164 -12.45 -28.82 -27.41
N ILE A 165 -11.59 -29.57 -28.08
CA ILE A 165 -10.13 -29.38 -28.03
C ILE A 165 -9.77 -27.99 -28.58
N ARG A 166 -10.28 -27.62 -29.75
CA ARG A 166 -10.01 -26.31 -30.38
C ARG A 166 -10.41 -25.14 -29.48
N LEU A 167 -11.64 -25.16 -28.94
CA LEU A 167 -12.13 -24.11 -28.05
C LEU A 167 -11.32 -24.05 -26.76
N SER A 168 -10.96 -25.20 -26.20
CA SER A 168 -10.14 -25.29 -24.98
C SER A 168 -8.74 -24.74 -25.21
N ILE A 169 -8.08 -25.10 -26.31
CA ILE A 169 -6.75 -24.58 -26.67
C ILE A 169 -6.82 -23.07 -26.90
N ALA A 170 -7.77 -22.58 -27.70
CA ALA A 170 -7.91 -21.15 -27.98
C ALA A 170 -8.14 -20.33 -26.70
N SER A 171 -9.02 -20.80 -25.81
CA SER A 171 -9.27 -20.14 -24.52
C SER A 171 -8.02 -20.12 -23.63
N THR A 172 -7.30 -21.24 -23.56
CA THR A 172 -6.09 -21.38 -22.74
C THR A 172 -4.96 -20.49 -23.27
N VAL A 173 -4.72 -20.49 -24.58
CA VAL A 173 -3.72 -19.63 -25.23
C VAL A 173 -4.03 -18.15 -25.00
N THR A 174 -5.30 -17.75 -25.15
CA THR A 174 -5.71 -16.35 -24.92
C THR A 174 -5.42 -15.92 -23.48
N LYS A 175 -5.71 -16.78 -22.49
CA LYS A 175 -5.42 -16.50 -21.07
C LYS A 175 -3.92 -16.39 -20.80
N ILE A 176 -3.11 -17.27 -21.41
CA ILE A 176 -1.64 -17.22 -21.28
C ILE A 176 -1.08 -15.91 -21.86
N LEU A 177 -1.57 -15.49 -23.04
CA LEU A 177 -1.15 -14.22 -23.66
C LEU A 177 -1.49 -13.01 -22.78
N ILE A 178 -2.67 -12.98 -22.16
CA ILE A 178 -3.06 -11.92 -21.22
C ILE A 178 -2.11 -11.90 -20.01
N MET A 179 -1.82 -13.06 -19.41
CA MET A 179 -0.89 -13.15 -18.27
C MET A 179 0.52 -12.65 -18.63
N LEU A 180 1.03 -12.98 -19.82
CA LEU A 180 2.33 -12.48 -20.29
C LEU A 180 2.32 -10.98 -20.51
N ALA A 181 1.26 -10.43 -21.09
CA ALA A 181 1.12 -8.98 -21.30
C ALA A 181 1.11 -8.21 -19.97
N VAL A 182 0.40 -8.72 -18.95
CA VAL A 182 0.40 -8.14 -17.60
C VAL A 182 1.78 -8.23 -16.96
N GLY A 183 2.47 -9.38 -17.09
CA GLY A 183 3.84 -9.54 -16.59
C GLY A 183 4.82 -8.54 -17.20
N LEU A 184 4.74 -8.32 -18.52
CA LEU A 184 5.57 -7.35 -19.23
C LEU A 184 5.27 -5.91 -18.80
N LEU A 185 4.00 -5.57 -18.59
CA LEU A 185 3.60 -4.25 -18.10
C LEU A 185 4.17 -3.97 -16.70
N LEU A 186 4.08 -4.95 -15.79
CA LEU A 186 4.65 -4.83 -14.45
C LEU A 186 6.19 -4.72 -14.48
N PHE A 187 6.84 -5.46 -15.37
CA PHE A 187 8.30 -5.37 -15.54
C PHE A 187 8.74 -3.99 -16.06
N LEU A 188 8.03 -3.43 -17.05
CA LEU A 188 8.31 -2.08 -17.54
C LEU A 188 8.07 -1.02 -16.46
N LEU A 189 7.00 -1.15 -15.67
CA LEU A 189 6.75 -0.28 -14.52
C LEU A 189 7.88 -0.37 -13.49
N PHE A 190 8.36 -1.57 -13.19
CA PHE A 190 9.48 -1.78 -12.28
C PHE A 190 10.76 -1.11 -12.79
N LEU A 191 11.10 -1.28 -14.08
CA LEU A 191 12.26 -0.60 -14.67
C LEU A 191 12.10 0.92 -14.65
N PHE A 192 10.90 1.43 -14.91
CA PHE A 192 10.60 2.85 -14.83
C PHE A 192 10.80 3.40 -13.41
N VAL A 193 10.25 2.74 -12.39
CA VAL A 193 10.44 3.13 -10.98
C VAL A 193 11.91 3.07 -10.58
N LYS A 194 12.63 2.01 -10.97
CA LYS A 194 14.07 1.87 -10.69
C LYS A 194 14.88 2.98 -11.35
N TYR A 195 14.58 3.29 -12.61
CA TYR A 195 15.21 4.40 -13.33
C TYR A 195 14.93 5.74 -12.66
N TRP A 196 13.67 5.98 -12.28
CA TRP A 196 13.23 7.22 -11.64
C TRP A 196 13.89 7.41 -10.27
N LYS A 197 13.97 6.34 -9.46
CA LYS A 197 14.68 6.34 -8.17
C LYS A 197 16.17 6.67 -8.34
N LYS A 198 16.86 5.99 -9.27
CA LYS A 198 18.28 6.26 -9.55
C LYS A 198 18.52 7.70 -10.00
N ARG A 199 17.62 8.26 -10.80
CA ARG A 199 17.69 9.65 -11.25
C ARG A 199 17.52 10.63 -10.09
N ARG A 200 16.59 10.36 -9.17
CA ARG A 200 16.36 11.17 -7.96
C ARG A 200 17.58 11.17 -7.04
N GLU A 201 18.18 10.00 -6.80
CA GLU A 201 19.43 9.87 -6.02
C GLU A 201 20.57 10.70 -6.64
N GLY A 202 20.68 10.73 -7.97
CA GLY A 202 21.66 11.57 -8.67
C GLY A 202 21.42 13.08 -8.50
N GLN A 203 20.16 13.52 -8.54
CA GLN A 203 19.79 14.91 -8.29
C GLN A 203 20.05 15.32 -6.83
N GLU A 204 19.78 14.43 -5.87
CA GLU A 204 20.06 14.68 -4.45
C GLU A 204 21.57 14.79 -4.17
N LYS A 205 22.41 13.94 -4.79
CA LYS A 205 23.87 14.07 -4.68
C LYS A 205 24.40 15.39 -5.24
N LEU A 206 23.95 15.79 -6.44
CA LEU A 206 24.34 17.07 -7.04
C LEU A 206 23.88 18.26 -6.20
N PHE A 207 22.72 18.15 -5.56
CA PHE A 207 22.21 19.15 -4.62
C PHE A 207 23.14 19.31 -3.41
N TYR A 208 23.46 18.23 -2.70
CA TYR A 208 24.32 18.30 -1.52
C TYR A 208 25.76 18.72 -1.87
N GLU A 209 26.31 18.24 -3.00
CA GLU A 209 27.62 18.68 -3.49
C GLU A 209 27.65 20.19 -3.76
N MET A 210 26.55 20.76 -4.28
CA MET A 210 26.45 22.19 -4.51
C MET A 210 26.34 22.97 -3.19
N VAL A 211 25.56 22.48 -2.22
CA VAL A 211 25.46 23.09 -0.88
C VAL A 211 26.82 23.14 -0.19
N GLU A 212 27.57 22.03 -0.20
CA GLU A 212 28.91 21.95 0.38
C GLU A 212 29.86 23.00 -0.22
N LYS A 213 29.90 23.12 -1.55
CA LYS A 213 30.70 24.14 -2.24
C LYS A 213 30.28 25.57 -1.90
N VAL A 214 28.97 25.82 -1.71
CA VAL A 214 28.51 27.15 -1.26
C VAL A 214 29.00 27.45 0.16
N ILE A 215 28.85 26.49 1.08
CA ILE A 215 29.29 26.64 2.47
C ILE A 215 30.80 26.89 2.53
N ASP A 216 31.60 26.16 1.76
CA ASP A 216 33.06 26.36 1.70
C ASP A 216 33.44 27.76 1.25
N ILE A 217 32.79 28.28 0.20
CA ILE A 217 33.02 29.65 -0.28
C ILE A 217 32.65 30.68 0.79
N LEU A 218 31.57 30.47 1.53
CA LEU A 218 31.14 31.38 2.58
C LEU A 218 32.08 31.34 3.79
N ARG A 219 32.52 30.15 4.20
CA ARG A 219 33.49 29.95 5.28
C ARG A 219 34.84 30.60 4.99
N ASP A 220 35.40 30.37 3.80
CA ASP A 220 36.67 30.97 3.35
C ASP A 220 36.61 32.52 3.35
N SER A 221 35.44 33.07 3.02
CA SER A 221 35.21 34.52 3.12
C SER A 221 35.24 35.01 4.56
N GLY A 222 34.59 34.27 5.46
CA GLY A 222 34.53 34.62 6.88
C GLY A 222 35.91 34.62 7.51
N GLU A 223 36.72 33.60 7.23
CA GLU A 223 38.08 33.44 7.75
C GLU A 223 39.04 34.52 7.21
N SER A 224 38.92 34.87 5.92
CA SER A 224 39.75 35.92 5.29
C SER A 224 39.45 37.34 5.81
N SER A 225 38.27 37.56 6.40
CA SER A 225 37.82 38.88 6.85
C SER A 225 38.13 39.19 8.31
N LEU A 226 38.64 38.22 9.08
CA LEU A 226 39.07 38.46 10.48
C LEU A 226 40.28 39.40 10.59
N GLY A 227 40.90 39.78 9.45
CA GLY A 227 42.07 40.66 9.40
C GLY A 227 41.82 42.13 8.99
N ASP A 228 40.62 42.52 8.53
CA ASP A 228 40.40 43.87 7.96
C ASP A 228 39.03 44.45 8.41
N SER A 229 39.06 45.41 9.33
CA SER A 229 37.96 45.73 10.26
C SER A 229 36.85 46.66 9.75
N LEU A 230 36.64 46.86 8.44
CA LEU A 230 35.70 47.92 7.98
C LEU A 230 34.73 47.58 6.84
N SER A 231 34.76 46.37 6.28
CA SER A 231 33.70 45.91 5.38
C SER A 231 33.43 44.44 5.63
N GLY A 232 32.40 44.16 6.43
CA GLY A 232 32.05 42.80 6.83
C GLY A 232 31.93 41.84 5.64
N SER A 233 32.46 40.64 5.81
CA SER A 233 32.52 39.51 4.87
C SER A 233 31.17 39.07 4.29
N CYS A 234 30.60 39.88 3.40
CA CYS A 234 29.32 39.61 2.76
C CYS A 234 29.57 39.27 1.29
N LYS A 235 29.15 38.07 0.84
CA LYS A 235 29.19 37.69 -0.58
C LYS A 235 27.80 37.77 -1.18
N ALA A 236 27.68 38.49 -2.31
CA ALA A 236 26.43 38.53 -3.06
C ALA A 236 26.05 37.13 -3.57
N VAL A 237 24.78 36.77 -3.40
CA VAL A 237 24.22 35.46 -3.82
C VAL A 237 24.49 35.21 -5.31
N VAL A 238 24.41 36.28 -6.12
CA VAL A 238 24.72 36.25 -7.55
C VAL A 238 26.18 35.91 -7.82
N ASN A 239 27.11 36.46 -7.03
CA ASN A 239 28.55 36.21 -7.21
C ASN A 239 28.91 34.78 -6.80
N VAL A 240 28.27 34.25 -5.76
CA VAL A 240 28.43 32.85 -5.34
C VAL A 240 27.94 31.90 -6.44
N ARG A 241 26.75 32.16 -7.00
CA ARG A 241 26.21 31.39 -8.14
C ARG A 241 27.18 31.39 -9.32
N ASP A 242 27.69 32.57 -9.65
CA ASP A 242 28.51 32.79 -10.83
C ASP A 242 29.91 32.15 -10.69
N ALA A 243 30.39 31.97 -9.44
CA ALA A 243 31.59 31.21 -9.12
C ALA A 243 31.38 29.68 -9.18
N LEU A 244 30.22 29.17 -8.75
CA LEU A 244 29.93 27.73 -8.79
C LEU A 244 29.48 27.22 -10.17
N ILE A 245 28.75 28.04 -10.94
CA ILE A 245 28.06 27.61 -12.15
C ILE A 245 28.63 28.34 -13.38
N PRO A 246 29.33 27.60 -14.27
CA PRO A 246 29.83 28.16 -15.52
C PRO A 246 28.70 28.78 -16.36
N PRO A 247 28.97 29.85 -17.14
CA PRO A 247 27.94 30.57 -17.91
C PRO A 247 27.06 29.67 -18.80
N LYS A 248 27.65 28.60 -19.36
CA LYS A 248 26.96 27.62 -20.22
C LYS A 248 25.85 26.86 -19.50
N ASP A 249 26.02 26.60 -18.20
CA ASP A 249 25.13 25.72 -17.43
C ASP A 249 24.08 26.48 -16.61
N ARG A 250 24.17 27.82 -16.53
CA ARG A 250 23.33 28.65 -15.63
C ARG A 250 21.84 28.43 -15.85
N LYS A 251 21.40 28.36 -17.11
CA LYS A 251 19.98 28.11 -17.43
C LYS A 251 19.54 26.69 -17.06
N ALA A 252 20.40 25.70 -17.28
CA ALA A 252 20.09 24.29 -17.05
C ALA A 252 20.07 23.92 -15.55
N LYS A 253 20.91 24.56 -14.75
CA LYS A 253 21.05 24.32 -13.30
C LYS A 253 20.29 25.33 -12.43
N LEU A 254 19.51 26.23 -13.03
CA LEU A 254 18.78 27.27 -12.28
C LEU A 254 17.83 26.65 -11.24
N TRP A 255 17.08 25.61 -11.62
CA TRP A 255 16.20 24.87 -10.69
C TRP A 255 16.93 24.31 -9.46
N LEU A 256 18.20 23.93 -9.64
CA LEU A 256 19.03 23.39 -8.58
C LEU A 256 19.53 24.53 -7.68
N TRP A 257 19.97 25.62 -8.29
CA TRP A 257 20.41 26.83 -7.58
C TRP A 257 19.30 27.42 -6.71
N ASP A 258 18.10 27.61 -7.26
CA ASP A 258 16.96 28.17 -6.52
C ASP A 258 16.62 27.29 -5.31
N ARG A 259 16.65 25.96 -5.48
CA ARG A 259 16.46 25.00 -4.38
C ARG A 259 17.56 25.08 -3.32
N VAL A 260 18.83 25.25 -3.73
CA VAL A 260 19.96 25.43 -2.81
C VAL A 260 19.82 26.72 -2.01
N VAL A 261 19.46 27.82 -2.67
CA VAL A 261 19.22 29.12 -2.02
C VAL A 261 18.14 29.00 -0.95
N SER A 262 16.96 28.45 -1.30
CA SER A 262 15.88 28.23 -0.32
C SER A 262 16.35 27.34 0.83
N PHE A 263 17.10 26.27 0.56
CA PHE A 263 17.58 25.37 1.60
C PHE A 263 18.56 26.04 2.57
N ILE A 264 19.51 26.83 2.08
CA ILE A 264 20.50 27.52 2.91
C ILE A 264 19.82 28.58 3.77
N GLU A 265 18.90 29.35 3.19
CA GLU A 265 18.18 30.42 3.91
C GLU A 265 17.25 29.88 5.00
N GLU A 266 16.69 28.69 4.81
CA GLU A 266 15.80 28.05 5.77
C GLU A 266 16.55 27.24 6.83
N ASN A 267 17.70 26.63 6.51
CA ASN A 267 18.32 25.59 7.35
C ASN A 267 19.73 25.90 7.86
N GLU A 268 20.49 26.82 7.27
CA GLU A 268 21.88 27.10 7.68
C GLU A 268 21.96 28.30 8.63
N SER A 269 21.90 28.02 9.92
CA SER A 269 21.95 29.03 10.99
C SER A 269 23.20 29.93 11.00
N ARG A 270 24.31 29.48 10.40
CA ARG A 270 25.57 30.25 10.33
C ARG A 270 25.57 31.27 9.18
N VAL A 271 24.55 31.28 8.32
CA VAL A 271 24.45 32.21 7.20
C VAL A 271 23.34 33.22 7.47
N SER A 272 23.69 34.49 7.58
CA SER A 272 22.72 35.59 7.65
C SER A 272 22.44 36.15 6.26
N VAL A 273 21.17 36.42 5.98
CA VAL A 273 20.70 37.02 4.72
C VAL A 273 20.50 38.51 4.93
N GLU A 274 21.16 39.32 4.11
CA GLU A 274 21.04 40.78 4.15
C GLU A 274 20.89 41.37 2.76
N TYR A 275 20.46 42.64 2.69
CA TYR A 275 20.42 43.42 1.46
C TYR A 275 21.43 44.57 1.59
N GLN A 276 22.40 44.62 0.67
CA GLN A 276 23.45 45.63 0.67
C GLN A 276 23.51 46.34 -0.67
N LYS A 277 23.70 47.67 -0.63
CA LYS A 277 23.97 48.46 -1.82
C LYS A 277 25.40 48.24 -2.28
N ILE A 278 25.56 47.57 -3.42
CA ILE A 278 26.85 47.40 -4.09
C ILE A 278 26.74 48.18 -5.40
N ASN A 279 27.59 49.19 -5.62
CA ASN A 279 27.59 50.04 -6.82
C ASN A 279 26.25 50.77 -7.11
N GLY A 280 25.46 51.08 -6.07
CA GLY A 280 24.19 51.81 -6.22
C GLY A 280 22.95 50.93 -6.45
N GLU A 281 23.13 49.62 -6.61
CA GLU A 281 22.04 48.63 -6.72
C GLU A 281 21.95 47.78 -5.45
N ASP A 282 20.73 47.41 -5.06
CA ASP A 282 20.47 46.57 -3.90
C ASP A 282 20.67 45.08 -4.26
N PHE A 283 21.66 44.43 -3.64
CA PHE A 283 21.93 43.00 -3.81
C PHE A 283 21.64 42.22 -2.54
N LYS A 284 21.06 41.02 -2.73
CA LYS A 284 20.97 40.01 -1.67
C LYS A 284 22.35 39.42 -1.40
N VAL A 285 22.82 39.53 -0.18
CA VAL A 285 24.14 39.07 0.27
C VAL A 285 24.00 38.04 1.38
N TRP A 286 24.94 37.09 1.40
CA TRP A 286 25.12 36.12 2.46
C TRP A 286 26.33 36.50 3.31
N ARG A 287 26.13 36.55 4.62
CA ARG A 287 27.19 36.76 5.62
C ARG A 287 27.42 35.49 6.39
N TRP A 288 28.67 35.05 6.48
CA TRP A 288 29.06 33.94 7.34
C TRP A 288 29.27 34.43 8.77
N ASN A 289 28.60 33.80 9.72
CA ASN A 289 28.77 34.05 11.15
C ASN A 289 29.68 32.93 11.71
N PRO A 290 30.99 33.18 11.88
CA PRO A 290 31.94 32.17 12.36
C PRO A 290 31.66 31.73 13.80
N SER A 291 30.95 32.57 14.55
CA SER A 291 30.60 32.39 15.94
C SER A 291 29.09 32.22 16.07
N THR A 292 28.64 31.06 16.54
CA THR A 292 27.41 31.01 17.33
C THR A 292 27.66 31.47 18.77
N THR A 293 28.90 31.80 19.14
CA THR A 293 29.16 32.56 20.36
C THR A 293 28.61 33.96 20.16
N THR A 294 27.52 34.25 20.87
CA THR A 294 26.98 35.59 21.07
C THR A 294 27.96 36.45 21.87
N GLU A 295 29.11 36.74 21.29
CA GLU A 295 29.87 37.94 21.62
C GLU A 295 29.49 39.01 20.61
N ASN A 296 28.23 39.42 20.65
CA ASN A 296 27.85 40.73 20.16
C ASN A 296 28.04 41.72 21.31
N GLU A 297 29.05 42.57 21.17
CA GLU A 297 29.07 43.86 21.83
C GLU A 297 27.67 44.52 21.68
N GLY A 298 26.97 44.70 22.80
CA GLY A 298 25.79 45.56 22.89
C GLY A 298 24.45 44.90 23.21
N THR A 299 24.24 43.60 22.96
CA THR A 299 22.96 42.95 23.36
C THR A 299 23.16 41.47 23.68
N LYS A 300 23.09 41.14 24.98
CA LYS A 300 23.16 39.78 25.54
C LYS A 300 22.02 38.90 25.00
N GLN A 301 22.21 38.26 23.85
CA GLN A 301 21.47 37.03 23.54
C GLN A 301 22.15 35.89 24.32
N GLY A 302 21.37 35.24 25.19
CA GLY A 302 21.85 34.25 26.15
C GLY A 302 22.32 32.94 25.47
N LYS A 303 23.02 32.11 26.25
CA LYS A 303 23.52 30.80 25.82
C LYS A 303 22.39 29.84 25.47
N VAL A 304 22.49 29.15 24.33
CA VAL A 304 21.39 28.31 23.80
C VAL A 304 21.79 26.85 23.52
N TRP A 305 20.80 25.96 23.58
CA TRP A 305 20.86 24.55 23.16
C TRP A 305 20.71 24.41 21.63
N GLN A 306 21.60 23.65 20.98
CA GLN A 306 21.76 23.63 19.52
C GLN A 306 21.49 22.25 18.87
N GLY A 307 20.84 21.33 19.59
CA GLY A 307 20.51 19.99 19.08
C GLY A 307 21.38 18.87 19.64
N GLN A 308 21.00 17.62 19.35
CA GLN A 308 21.70 16.42 19.81
C GLN A 308 22.71 15.94 18.76
N ALA A 309 23.94 15.65 19.18
CA ALA A 309 25.02 15.15 18.32
C ALA A 309 24.77 13.74 17.78
N PHE A 310 24.09 12.89 18.56
CA PHE A 310 23.78 11.50 18.20
C PHE A 310 22.40 11.13 18.72
N CYS A 311 21.60 10.40 17.93
CA CYS A 311 20.38 9.77 18.44
C CYS A 311 20.76 8.85 19.60
N SER A 312 20.10 8.96 20.76
CA SER A 312 20.22 7.95 21.83
C SER A 312 19.51 6.64 21.43
N LEU A 313 19.82 6.12 20.23
CA LEU A 313 19.32 4.85 19.75
C LEU A 313 20.25 3.76 20.28
N GLY A 314 20.00 3.40 21.54
CA GLY A 314 20.53 2.19 22.13
C GLY A 314 21.11 2.42 23.51
N LYS A 315 20.72 1.53 24.42
CA LYS A 315 21.53 1.05 25.54
C LYS A 315 22.90 0.58 25.02
N GLY A 316 23.74 1.53 24.63
CA GLY A 316 25.03 1.32 23.99
C GLY A 316 26.14 1.52 25.00
N LYS A 317 26.40 0.48 25.80
CA LYS A 317 27.71 0.10 26.37
C LYS A 317 28.64 1.20 26.92
N ASN A 318 28.13 2.33 27.41
CA ASN A 318 28.93 3.35 28.11
C ASN A 318 28.44 3.67 29.53
N ALA A 319 27.60 2.82 30.11
CA ALA A 319 27.41 2.82 31.56
C ALA A 319 28.54 2.00 32.21
N ALA A 320 29.76 2.52 32.21
CA ALA A 320 30.82 2.01 33.09
C ALA A 320 30.44 2.13 34.59
N TYR A 321 29.33 2.82 34.88
CA TYR A 321 28.80 3.03 36.22
C TYR A 321 27.31 2.65 36.27
N THR A 322 26.94 1.97 37.36
CA THR A 322 25.55 1.72 37.75
C THR A 322 24.79 3.05 37.85
N PRO A 323 23.54 3.14 37.35
CA PRO A 323 22.72 4.34 37.51
C PRO A 323 22.60 4.75 38.98
N THR A 324 22.85 6.02 39.27
CA THR A 324 22.75 6.65 40.60
C THR A 324 21.92 7.92 40.49
N PRO A 325 21.39 8.46 41.62
CA PRO A 325 20.60 9.69 41.57
C PRO A 325 21.43 10.96 41.31
N CYS A 326 22.76 10.85 41.14
CA CYS A 326 23.66 11.98 40.97
C CYS A 326 24.34 11.96 39.59
N LEU A 327 24.45 13.14 38.97
CA LEU A 327 25.04 13.33 37.66
C LEU A 327 26.19 14.35 37.72
N LYS A 328 27.26 14.07 36.98
CA LYS A 328 28.31 15.03 36.61
C LYS A 328 28.14 15.38 35.14
N ILE A 329 27.91 16.66 34.87
CA ILE A 329 27.74 17.25 33.55
C ILE A 329 29.02 18.05 33.24
N ARG A 330 29.63 17.86 32.08
CA ARG A 330 30.84 18.59 31.65
C ARG A 330 30.53 19.51 30.47
N ASN A 331 31.38 20.52 30.26
CA ASN A 331 31.29 21.50 29.18
C ASN A 331 30.00 22.35 29.21
N MET A 332 29.47 22.66 30.40
CA MET A 332 28.31 23.54 30.52
C MET A 332 28.69 25.03 30.50
N PHE A 333 29.92 25.37 30.86
CA PHE A 333 30.41 26.76 30.91
C PHE A 333 31.93 26.77 30.73
N ASP A 334 32.52 27.97 30.64
CA ASP A 334 33.97 28.14 30.61
C ASP A 334 34.43 28.99 31.80
N PRO A 335 35.12 28.41 32.80
CA PRO A 335 35.57 29.17 33.98
C PRO A 335 36.44 30.39 33.63
N GLU A 336 37.13 30.38 32.49
CA GLU A 336 38.02 31.47 32.05
C GLU A 336 37.25 32.63 31.39
N VAL A 337 36.01 32.41 30.96
CA VAL A 337 35.19 33.38 30.21
C VAL A 337 33.98 33.88 31.03
N GLU A 338 33.52 33.11 32.01
CA GLU A 338 32.41 33.55 32.87
C GLU A 338 32.86 34.61 33.89
N TYR A 339 32.42 35.86 33.67
CA TYR A 339 32.61 36.96 34.62
C TYR A 339 31.27 37.54 35.10
N GLY A 340 31.16 37.84 36.40
CA GLY A 340 29.96 38.41 37.04
C GLY A 340 29.23 37.44 37.97
N ASP A 341 28.21 37.91 38.68
CA ASP A 341 27.52 37.11 39.71
C ASP A 341 26.33 36.28 39.17
N ASP A 342 25.85 36.55 37.95
CA ASP A 342 24.59 36.00 37.43
C ASP A 342 24.75 34.79 36.48
N TRP A 343 25.97 34.44 36.07
CA TRP A 343 26.17 33.36 35.08
C TRP A 343 25.72 31.99 35.63
N GLN A 344 25.90 31.76 36.93
CA GLN A 344 25.47 30.53 37.60
C GLN A 344 23.95 30.35 37.51
N VAL A 345 23.20 31.45 37.62
CA VAL A 345 21.74 31.44 37.47
C VAL A 345 21.37 31.12 36.03
N SER A 346 22.04 31.71 35.05
CA SER A 346 21.79 31.43 33.63
C SER A 346 22.04 29.97 33.25
N ILE A 347 23.12 29.36 33.74
CA ILE A 347 23.42 27.94 33.47
C ILE A 347 22.45 27.01 34.23
N ARG A 348 22.09 27.37 35.47
CA ARG A 348 21.08 26.64 36.25
C ARG A 348 19.75 26.62 35.52
N ASP A 349 19.29 27.78 35.05
CA ASP A 349 18.05 27.92 34.30
C ASP A 349 18.12 27.13 33.00
N ALA A 350 19.25 27.17 32.27
CA ALA A 350 19.40 26.41 31.04
C ALA A 350 19.24 24.88 31.23
N ILE A 351 19.75 24.34 32.34
CA ILE A 351 19.59 22.93 32.69
C ILE A 351 18.14 22.62 33.07
N LEU A 352 17.49 23.50 33.84
CA LEU A 352 16.11 23.30 34.29
C LEU A 352 15.09 23.47 33.15
N GLU A 353 15.33 24.40 32.23
CA GLU A 353 14.56 24.59 31.01
C GLU A 353 14.69 23.38 30.07
N LYS A 354 15.88 22.79 29.96
CA LYS A 354 16.11 21.61 29.12
C LYS A 354 15.45 20.35 29.67
N CYS A 355 15.51 20.17 31.00
CA CYS A 355 14.90 19.04 31.71
C CYS A 355 13.42 19.29 32.05
N GLU A 356 12.68 20.01 31.20
CA GLU A 356 11.28 20.34 31.47
C GLU A 356 10.42 19.09 31.69
N GLY A 357 9.56 19.14 32.71
CA GLY A 357 8.75 18.00 33.14
C GLY A 357 9.51 16.97 33.97
N ASN A 358 10.77 17.22 34.36
CA ASN A 358 11.46 16.46 35.39
C ASN A 358 11.41 17.20 36.74
N ASN A 359 10.44 16.85 37.59
CA ASN A 359 10.28 17.46 38.91
C ASN A 359 11.17 16.80 39.99
N GLY A 360 12.18 16.02 39.59
CA GLY A 360 13.02 15.27 40.51
C GLY A 360 14.37 15.92 40.82
N ILE A 361 14.73 17.05 40.21
CA ILE A 361 16.03 17.71 40.41
C ILE A 361 15.99 18.53 41.71
N ILE A 362 16.84 18.21 42.69
CA ILE A 362 16.80 18.81 44.04
C ILE A 362 18.00 19.69 44.37
N HIS A 363 19.17 19.40 43.80
CA HIS A 363 20.38 20.21 44.04
C HIS A 363 21.23 20.31 42.78
N ILE A 364 21.77 21.50 42.53
CA ILE A 364 22.71 21.79 41.43
C ILE A 364 23.86 22.61 42.01
N ALA A 365 25.08 22.10 41.86
CA ALA A 365 26.30 22.76 42.31
C ALA A 365 27.28 22.94 41.15
N PHE A 366 28.02 24.04 41.18
CA PHE A 366 29.01 24.41 40.16
C PHE A 366 30.41 24.13 40.67
N ASP A 367 31.27 23.58 39.81
CA ASP A 367 32.68 23.36 40.12
C ASP A 367 33.50 24.54 39.60
N THR A 368 33.80 25.48 40.49
CA THR A 368 34.65 26.64 40.19
C THR A 368 36.10 26.45 40.62
N THR A 369 36.41 25.38 41.37
CA THR A 369 37.69 25.23 42.09
C THR A 369 38.62 24.21 41.46
N THR A 370 38.10 23.23 40.72
CA THR A 370 38.89 22.12 40.17
C THR A 370 38.43 21.77 38.75
N ASN A 371 39.32 21.97 37.77
CA ASN A 371 39.21 21.72 36.32
C ASN A 371 38.68 22.85 35.42
N ASN A 372 39.44 23.06 34.35
CA ASN A 372 39.17 23.89 33.17
C ASN A 372 38.10 23.28 32.22
N GLU A 373 37.09 22.59 32.76
CA GLU A 373 36.15 21.79 31.96
C GLU A 373 34.67 22.14 32.20
N GLY A 374 34.38 23.21 32.96
CA GLY A 374 33.02 23.71 33.17
C GLY A 374 32.04 22.66 33.69
N CYS A 375 32.36 22.05 34.83
CA CYS A 375 31.60 20.92 35.38
C CYS A 375 30.44 21.39 36.28
N VAL A 376 29.27 20.77 36.10
CA VAL A 376 28.08 20.96 36.94
C VAL A 376 27.68 19.62 37.57
N PHE A 377 27.33 19.66 38.84
CA PHE A 377 26.97 18.51 39.65
C PHE A 377 25.51 18.58 40.05
N MET A 378 24.73 17.59 39.64
CA MET A 378 23.29 17.52 39.88
C MET A 378 22.94 16.34 40.81
N LEU A 379 22.01 16.57 41.73
CA LEU A 379 21.35 15.53 42.55
C LEU A 379 19.86 15.52 42.25
N CYS A 380 19.32 14.31 42.06
CA CYS A 380 17.89 14.05 41.90
C CYS A 380 17.32 13.26 43.08
N ASN A 381 16.01 13.40 43.33
CA ASN A 381 15.27 12.67 44.36
C ASN A 381 15.09 11.17 44.02
N SER A 382 15.15 10.79 42.73
CA SER A 382 14.98 9.41 42.29
C SER A 382 15.95 9.01 41.17
N LEU A 383 16.18 7.71 41.02
CA LEU A 383 16.95 7.13 39.92
C LEU A 383 16.30 7.42 38.55
N GLU A 384 14.97 7.39 38.49
CA GLU A 384 14.21 7.66 37.26
C GLU A 384 14.37 9.12 36.83
N ALA A 385 14.31 10.06 37.78
CA ALA A 385 14.55 11.48 37.52
C ALA A 385 15.98 11.72 37.02
N ALA A 386 16.99 11.07 37.61
CA ALA A 386 18.36 11.15 37.11
C ALA A 386 18.50 10.53 35.71
N GLY A 387 17.82 9.41 35.43
CA GLY A 387 17.79 8.80 34.11
C GLY A 387 17.16 9.69 33.04
N LYS A 388 16.06 10.38 33.38
CA LYS A 388 15.42 11.35 32.50
C LYS A 388 16.37 12.53 32.20
N ALA A 389 16.94 13.16 33.22
CA ALA A 389 17.90 14.24 33.05
C ALA A 389 19.15 13.81 32.24
N TYR A 390 19.63 12.58 32.43
CA TYR A 390 20.73 12.03 31.64
C TYR A 390 20.39 12.00 30.15
N ASN A 391 19.20 11.52 29.78
CA ASN A 391 18.78 11.45 28.38
C ASN A 391 18.57 12.83 27.74
N ASP A 392 18.07 13.79 28.53
CA ASP A 392 17.77 15.14 28.06
C ASP A 392 19.03 16.00 27.86
N LEU A 393 20.13 15.68 28.56
CA LEU A 393 21.37 16.47 28.57
C LEU A 393 22.53 15.79 27.83
N HIS A 394 22.60 14.45 27.83
CA HIS A 394 23.76 13.75 27.28
C HIS A 394 23.80 13.83 25.75
N GLY A 395 24.95 14.25 25.22
CA GLY A 395 25.18 14.31 23.78
C GLY A 395 24.52 15.52 23.12
N TRP A 396 24.12 16.52 23.89
CA TRP A 396 23.57 17.78 23.39
C TRP A 396 24.65 18.84 23.20
N TRP A 397 24.47 19.72 22.22
CA TRP A 397 25.27 20.92 22.05
C TRP A 397 24.68 22.08 22.84
N PHE A 398 25.51 22.73 23.64
CA PHE A 398 25.18 23.94 24.38
C PHE A 398 26.30 24.95 24.17
N ASP A 399 25.96 26.15 23.68
CA ASP A 399 26.91 27.24 23.47
C ASP A 399 28.16 26.82 22.64
N GLY A 400 27.94 26.05 21.57
CA GLY A 400 29.02 25.55 20.71
C GLY A 400 29.88 24.43 21.33
N LYS A 401 29.55 23.93 22.53
CA LYS A 401 30.28 22.85 23.20
C LYS A 401 29.42 21.60 23.37
N LEU A 402 30.02 20.42 23.19
CA LEU A 402 29.34 19.14 23.38
C LEU A 402 29.25 18.80 24.87
N VAL A 403 28.03 18.67 25.38
CA VAL A 403 27.71 18.32 26.76
C VAL A 403 27.79 16.81 26.97
N THR A 404 28.56 16.40 27.97
CA THR A 404 28.71 14.98 28.36
C THR A 404 28.30 14.76 29.81
N VAL A 405 27.55 13.69 30.06
CA VAL A 405 26.99 13.38 31.38
C VAL A 405 27.50 12.02 31.84
N LYS A 406 27.85 11.91 33.12
CA LYS A 406 28.24 10.66 33.79
C LYS A 406 27.55 10.53 35.14
N TYR A 407 27.21 9.30 35.53
CA TYR A 407 26.70 9.00 36.87
C TYR A 407 27.80 9.10 37.93
N LEU A 408 27.46 9.65 39.10
CA LEU A 408 28.33 9.77 40.27
C LEU A 408 27.72 9.06 41.48
N LYS A 409 28.54 8.40 42.31
CA LYS A 409 28.05 7.79 43.56
C LYS A 409 27.54 8.86 44.52
N LEU A 410 26.38 8.61 45.15
CA LEU A 410 25.77 9.52 46.12
C LEU A 410 26.73 9.89 47.26
N SER A 411 27.47 8.91 47.82
CA SER A 411 28.44 9.18 48.89
C SER A 411 29.52 10.19 48.49
N ARG A 412 30.03 10.12 47.26
CA ARG A 412 31.03 11.07 46.73
C ARG A 412 30.42 12.45 46.49
N TYR A 413 29.13 12.52 46.14
CA TYR A 413 28.43 13.78 45.96
C TYR A 413 28.25 14.49 47.30
N LEU A 414 27.77 13.79 48.32
CA LEU A 414 27.53 14.35 49.66
C LEU A 414 28.83 14.71 50.39
N GLU A 415 29.91 13.95 50.18
CA GLU A 415 31.25 14.30 50.69
C GLU A 415 31.73 15.65 50.14
N ARG A 416 31.35 15.98 48.90
CA ARG A 416 31.74 17.22 48.24
C ARG A 416 30.78 18.38 48.53
N PHE A 417 29.50 18.08 48.66
CA PHE A 417 28.40 19.03 48.83
C PHE A 417 27.49 18.57 49.98
N PRO A 418 27.91 18.74 51.25
CA PRO A 418 27.14 18.29 52.42
C PRO A 418 25.78 19.02 52.55
N GLU A 419 25.67 20.25 52.02
CA GLU A 419 24.43 21.01 51.97
C GLU A 419 23.30 20.31 51.19
N ALA A 420 23.67 19.40 50.28
CA ALA A 420 22.71 18.67 49.47
C ALA A 420 21.88 17.67 50.27
N GLU A 421 22.33 17.23 51.46
CA GLU A 421 21.55 16.30 52.32
C GLU A 421 20.23 16.91 52.80
N GLN A 422 20.20 18.23 52.98
CA GLN A 422 19.03 18.95 53.49
C GLN A 422 18.09 19.39 52.35
N CYS A 423 18.51 19.21 51.09
CA CYS A 423 17.75 19.65 49.92
C CYS A 423 16.73 18.58 49.50
N THR A 424 15.46 18.76 49.88
CA THR A 424 14.36 17.84 49.52
C THR A 424 13.37 18.42 48.52
N GLN A 425 13.44 19.73 48.26
CA GLN A 425 12.50 20.42 47.38
C GLN A 425 12.99 20.45 45.92
N PRO A 426 12.12 20.13 44.94
CA PRO A 426 12.46 20.24 43.53
C PRO A 426 12.76 21.68 43.09
N LEU A 427 13.82 21.84 42.31
CA LEU A 427 14.23 23.11 41.73
C LEU A 427 13.36 23.45 40.51
N LYS A 428 13.09 24.75 40.34
CA LYS A 428 12.41 25.33 39.18
C LYS A 428 13.27 26.46 38.59
N PRO A 429 13.16 26.73 37.28
CA PRO A 429 13.89 27.83 36.67
C PRO A 429 13.48 29.17 37.30
N SER A 430 14.39 30.14 37.35
CA SER A 430 14.16 31.46 37.95
C SER A 430 13.09 32.25 37.21
N ASN A 431 12.89 31.96 35.93
CA ASN A 431 11.91 32.60 35.05
C ASN A 431 11.35 31.60 34.02
N ASN A 432 10.24 31.96 33.37
CA ASN A 432 9.58 31.12 32.36
C ASN A 432 9.87 31.58 30.91
N LYS A 433 10.97 32.30 30.66
CA LYS A 433 11.23 32.92 29.36
C LYS A 433 11.89 31.98 28.34
N ARG A 434 12.34 30.79 28.75
CA ARG A 434 12.94 29.76 27.87
C ARG A 434 14.09 30.30 27.03
N LEU A 435 14.92 31.14 27.63
CA LEU A 435 15.97 31.89 26.92
C LEU A 435 17.10 30.99 26.43
N SER A 436 17.24 29.79 27.02
CA SER A 436 18.27 28.84 26.62
C SER A 436 17.84 27.91 25.48
N MET A 437 16.58 27.97 25.04
CA MET A 437 16.10 27.11 23.95
C MET A 437 16.27 27.83 22.60
N SER A 438 16.87 27.14 21.61
CA SER A 438 17.02 27.71 20.26
C SER A 438 15.65 28.02 19.63
N THR A 439 15.54 29.17 18.95
CA THR A 439 14.38 29.56 18.15
C THR A 439 14.77 29.73 16.68
N PRO A 440 13.98 29.21 15.72
CA PRO A 440 12.79 28.40 15.93
C PRO A 440 13.16 27.03 16.50
N PHE A 441 12.35 26.57 17.45
CA PHE A 441 12.55 25.32 18.19
C PHE A 441 12.40 24.14 17.22
N PHE A 442 13.48 23.77 16.55
CA PHE A 442 13.47 22.61 15.68
C PHE A 442 13.54 21.37 16.55
N SER A 443 12.36 20.81 16.81
CA SER A 443 12.27 19.44 17.30
C SER A 443 12.87 18.54 16.23
N SER A 444 14.05 18.00 16.53
CA SER A 444 14.71 16.99 15.70
C SER A 444 13.70 15.90 15.31
N ALA A 445 13.79 15.34 14.11
CA ALA A 445 12.94 14.20 13.72
C ALA A 445 13.03 13.02 14.72
N LEU A 446 14.08 12.99 15.54
CA LEU A 446 14.34 12.03 16.62
C LEU A 446 13.60 12.32 17.92
N GLU A 447 13.11 13.55 18.13
CA GLU A 447 12.25 13.90 19.27
C GLU A 447 10.78 13.53 19.02
N ARG A 448 10.39 13.33 17.76
CA ARG A 448 9.02 12.94 17.38
C ARG A 448 8.79 11.44 17.23
N SER A 449 9.82 10.61 17.49
CA SER A 449 9.79 9.16 17.31
C SER A 449 9.51 8.40 18.61
#